data_AF-A0A537ITQ7-F1
#
_entry.id   AF-A0A537ITQ7-F1
#
_cell.length_a   1.000
_cell.length_b   1.000
_cell.length_c   1.000
_cell.angle_alpha   90.00
_cell.angle_beta   90.00
_cell.angle_gamma   90.00
#
_symmetry.space_group_name_H-M   'P 1'
#
loop_
_entity.id
_entity.type
_entity.pdbx_description
1 polymer ?
#
loop_
_entity_poly.entity_id
_entity_poly.type
_entity_poly.pdbx_seq_one_letter_code
_entity_poly.pdbx_strand_id
1 'polypeptide(L)'
;MKQPFDIQFDFPLAGSDLIISFKATATLHHSDPYYVVEDFHNASIRPYKDDPSVFPAQEIKQVNRSSSCVWVHKDSDRESLLSLAIGKGIERALKNNSGPGPDPF
;
A
#
# COMPACT_ATOMS: atom_id res chain seq x y z
N MET A 1 6.73 -2.57 16.76
CA MET A 1 5.65 -2.07 15.89
C MET A 1 6.10 -0.72 15.36
N LYS A 2 6.27 -0.58 14.05
CA LYS A 2 6.41 0.76 13.45
C LYS A 2 5.07 1.48 13.56
N GLN A 3 5.11 2.80 13.72
CA GLN A 3 3.88 3.60 13.70
C GLN A 3 3.17 3.43 12.34
N PRO A 4 1.83 3.43 12.33
CA PRO A 4 1.07 3.48 11.09
C PRO A 4 1.50 4.68 10.24
N PHE A 5 1.51 4.52 8.92
CA PHE A 5 1.84 5.60 7.99
C PHE A 5 0.90 5.61 6.80
N ASP A 6 0.67 6.81 6.26
CA ASP A 6 -0.20 6.98 5.12
C ASP A 6 0.51 6.56 3.83
N ILE A 7 -0.23 5.83 3.00
CA ILE A 7 0.15 5.50 1.65
C ILE A 7 -0.84 6.11 0.67
N GLN A 8 -0.36 6.44 -0.52
CA GLN A 8 -1.20 6.81 -1.65
C GLN A 8 -0.77 5.99 -2.86
N PHE A 9 -1.75 5.42 -3.57
CA PHE A 9 -1.52 4.60 -4.75
C PHE A 9 -2.63 4.77 -5.77
N ASP A 10 -2.31 4.53 -7.03
CA ASP A 10 -3.23 4.61 -8.14
C ASP A 10 -3.66 3.21 -8.56
N PHE A 11 -4.96 2.99 -8.71
CA PHE A 11 -5.55 1.72 -9.11
C PHE A 11 -6.34 1.87 -10.41
N PRO A 12 -5.91 1.24 -11.51
CA PRO A 12 -6.64 1.27 -12.78
C PRO A 12 -7.88 0.38 -12.69
N LEU A 13 -9.03 0.90 -13.12
CA LEU A 13 -10.27 0.13 -13.17
C LEU A 13 -10.30 -0.72 -14.44
N ALA A 14 -10.42 -2.04 -14.27
CA ALA A 14 -10.39 -3.01 -15.36
C ALA A 14 -11.43 -2.69 -16.45
N GLY A 15 -10.99 -2.67 -17.72
CA GLY A 15 -11.86 -2.39 -18.86
C GLY A 15 -12.17 -0.90 -19.08
N SER A 16 -11.43 0.01 -18.44
CA SER A 16 -11.57 1.45 -18.63
C SER A 16 -10.21 2.16 -18.55
N ASP A 17 -10.16 3.38 -19.07
CA ASP A 17 -9.02 4.29 -18.87
C ASP A 17 -9.08 5.03 -17.52
N LEU A 18 -10.06 4.72 -16.67
CA LEU A 18 -10.22 5.36 -15.37
C LEU A 18 -9.18 4.86 -14.38
N ILE A 19 -8.49 5.80 -13.73
CA ILE A 19 -7.57 5.54 -12.63
C ILE A 19 -8.15 6.16 -11.36
N ILE A 20 -8.30 5.35 -10.31
CA ILE A 20 -8.75 5.82 -9.00
C ILE A 20 -7.53 5.90 -8.09
N SER A 21 -7.24 7.10 -7.61
CA SER A 21 -6.22 7.30 -6.58
C SER A 21 -6.82 7.02 -5.21
N PHE A 22 -6.17 6.15 -4.43
CA PHE A 22 -6.55 5.80 -3.07
C PHE A 22 -5.52 6.32 -2.07
N LYS A 23 -6.00 6.75 -0.92
CA LYS A 23 -5.23 6.89 0.32
C LYS A 23 -5.65 5.80 1.28
N ALA A 24 -4.70 5.27 2.03
CA ALA A 24 -4.91 4.26 3.04
C ALA A 24 -3.82 4.36 4.10
N THR A 25 -4.02 3.73 5.25
CA THR A 25 -3.03 3.65 6.32
C THR A 25 -2.43 2.26 6.36
N ALA A 26 -1.09 2.19 6.38
CA ALA A 26 -0.34 0.94 6.41
C ALA A 26 0.38 0.74 7.76
N THR A 27 0.26 -0.46 8.33
CA THR A 27 0.86 -0.84 9.60
C THR A 27 1.71 -2.10 9.43
N LEU A 28 2.97 -2.07 9.84
CA LEU A 28 3.90 -3.21 9.73
C LEU A 28 3.81 -4.14 10.95
N HIS A 29 3.62 -5.43 10.67
CA HIS A 29 3.64 -6.52 11.65
C HIS A 29 4.95 -7.32 11.53
N HIS A 30 5.57 -7.74 12.65
CA HIS A 30 6.99 -8.16 12.68
C HIS A 30 7.26 -9.67 12.83
N SER A 31 6.27 -10.48 13.22
CA SER A 31 6.47 -11.92 13.48
C SER A 31 6.70 -12.72 12.19
N ASP A 32 6.09 -12.23 11.10
CA ASP A 32 6.30 -12.55 9.69
C ASP A 32 6.03 -11.20 8.99
N PRO A 33 6.99 -10.55 8.31
CA PRO A 33 6.82 -9.17 7.89
C PRO A 33 5.71 -9.02 6.84
N TYR A 34 4.54 -8.54 7.28
CA TYR A 34 3.43 -8.15 6.44
C TYR A 34 2.87 -6.79 6.87
N TYR A 35 2.16 -6.15 5.96
CA TYR A 35 1.46 -4.90 6.20
C TYR A 35 -0.04 -5.17 6.26
N VAL A 36 -0.68 -4.63 7.28
CA VAL A 36 -2.14 -4.44 7.31
C VAL A 36 -2.40 -3.05 6.74
N VAL A 37 -3.25 -2.98 5.72
CA VAL A 37 -3.63 -1.74 5.05
C VAL A 37 -5.12 -1.55 5.19
N GLU A 38 -5.52 -0.42 5.76
CA GLU A 38 -6.91 -0.12 6.11
C GLU A 38 -7.24 1.35 5.79
N ASP A 39 -8.48 1.75 6.07
CA ASP A 39 -8.97 3.12 5.84
C ASP A 39 -8.77 3.61 4.39
N PHE A 40 -9.13 2.75 3.43
CA PHE A 40 -9.13 3.09 2.01
C PHE A 40 -10.16 4.17 1.70
N HIS A 41 -9.68 5.32 1.22
CA HIS A 41 -10.50 6.43 0.75
C HIS A 41 -10.00 6.95 -0.60
N ASN A 42 -10.89 7.55 -1.39
CA ASN A 42 -10.49 8.20 -2.63
C ASN A 42 -9.62 9.44 -2.31
N ALA A 43 -8.39 9.49 -2.85
CA ALA A 43 -7.43 10.54 -2.58
C ALA A 43 -7.88 11.93 -3.08
N SER A 44 -8.74 11.95 -4.10
CA SER A 44 -9.25 13.16 -4.77
C SER A 44 -10.51 13.72 -4.11
N ILE A 45 -11.13 12.97 -3.20
CA ILE A 45 -12.33 13.38 -2.48
C ILE A 45 -11.93 13.61 -1.03
N ARG A 46 -12.28 14.76 -0.46
CA ARG A 46 -12.11 14.93 0.99
C ARG A 46 -13.08 13.97 1.68
N PRO A 47 -12.59 13.01 2.49
CA PRO A 47 -13.48 12.13 3.22
C PRO A 47 -14.40 12.99 4.09
N TYR A 48 -15.69 12.71 4.04
CA TYR A 48 -16.61 13.28 5.02
C TYR A 48 -16.28 12.65 6.38
N LYS A 49 -16.56 13.37 7.47
CA LYS A 49 -16.40 12.80 8.80
C LYS A 49 -17.31 11.56 8.88
N ASP A 50 -16.74 10.39 9.12
CA ASP A 50 -17.41 9.07 9.13
C ASP A 50 -17.65 8.40 7.76
N ASP A 51 -16.95 8.80 6.70
CA ASP A 51 -17.01 8.11 5.41
C ASP A 51 -16.44 6.68 5.54
N PRO A 52 -17.21 5.61 5.24
CA PRO A 52 -16.73 4.26 5.39
C PRO A 52 -15.57 3.97 4.44
N SER A 53 -14.68 3.07 4.85
CA SER A 53 -13.64 2.58 3.96
C SER A 53 -14.25 1.89 2.74
N VAL A 54 -13.68 2.17 1.56
CA VAL A 54 -14.14 1.62 0.27
C VAL A 54 -13.85 0.12 0.17
N PHE A 55 -12.84 -0.37 0.90
CA PHE A 55 -12.45 -1.78 0.92
C PHE A 55 -12.30 -2.29 2.36
N PRO A 56 -12.49 -3.60 2.59
CA PRO A 56 -12.04 -4.20 3.83
C PRO A 56 -10.52 -4.09 3.96
N ALA A 57 -10.02 -4.20 5.19
CA ALA A 57 -8.59 -4.24 5.46
C ALA A 57 -7.91 -5.32 4.59
N GLN A 58 -6.75 -4.97 4.03
CA GLN A 58 -5.96 -5.84 3.17
C GLN A 58 -4.67 -6.20 3.88
N GLU A 59 -4.35 -7.48 3.96
CA GLU A 59 -3.06 -7.95 4.44
C GLU A 59 -2.17 -8.30 3.26
N ILE A 60 -1.07 -7.56 3.08
CA ILE A 60 -0.12 -7.84 2.01
C ILE A 60 1.29 -8.06 2.55
N LYS A 61 2.05 -8.91 1.87
CA LYS A 61 3.45 -9.16 2.20
C LYS A 61 4.30 -9.17 0.94
N GLN A 62 5.59 -8.95 1.14
CA GLN A 62 6.57 -9.05 0.07
C GLN A 62 7.16 -10.46 0.06
N VAL A 63 7.21 -11.09 -1.12
CA VAL A 63 7.76 -12.44 -1.29
C VAL A 63 8.83 -12.42 -2.35
N ASN A 64 9.96 -13.06 -2.07
CA ASN A 64 11.01 -13.27 -3.05
C ASN A 64 10.63 -14.43 -3.97
N ARG A 65 10.46 -14.16 -5.26
CA ARG A 65 10.23 -15.17 -6.29
C ARG A 65 11.36 -15.13 -7.31
N SER A 66 12.24 -16.14 -7.27
CA SER A 66 13.35 -16.41 -8.20
C SER A 66 14.27 -15.22 -8.52
N SER A 67 13.79 -14.20 -9.23
CA SER A 67 14.52 -13.02 -9.70
C SER A 67 13.85 -11.69 -9.34
N SER A 68 12.73 -11.68 -8.62
CA SER A 68 12.02 -10.45 -8.24
C SER A 68 11.40 -10.53 -6.84
N CYS A 69 11.27 -9.36 -6.23
CA CYS A 69 10.51 -9.19 -5.00
C CYS A 69 9.10 -8.71 -5.38
N VAL A 70 8.06 -9.43 -4.95
CA VAL A 70 6.69 -9.20 -5.41
C VAL A 70 5.72 -9.09 -4.24
N TRP A 71 4.75 -8.19 -4.37
CA TRP A 71 3.71 -7.97 -3.37
C TRP A 71 2.49 -8.85 -3.61
N VAL A 72 2.16 -9.66 -2.60
CA VAL A 72 1.04 -10.62 -2.64
C VAL A 72 0.11 -10.39 -1.46
N HIS A 73 -1.13 -10.86 -1.58
CA HIS A 73 -2.02 -11.01 -0.43
C HIS A 73 -1.52 -12.12 0.50
N LYS A 74 -1.50 -11.84 1.81
CA LYS A 74 -0.91 -12.73 2.82
C LYS A 74 -1.66 -14.05 2.96
N ASP A 75 -2.98 -14.04 2.80
CA ASP A 75 -3.87 -15.19 2.96
C ASP A 75 -3.76 -16.19 1.79
N SER A 76 -3.57 -15.70 0.58
CA SER A 76 -3.60 -16.53 -0.63
C SER A 76 -2.25 -16.72 -1.30
N ASP A 77 -1.21 -15.96 -0.92
CA ASP A 77 0.08 -15.87 -1.62
C ASP A 77 -0.06 -15.53 -3.11
N ARG A 78 -1.16 -14.86 -3.49
CA ARG A 78 -1.46 -14.49 -4.87
C ARG A 78 -1.21 -13.02 -5.12
N GLU A 79 -0.70 -12.76 -6.30
CA GLU A 79 -0.59 -11.42 -6.85
C GLU A 79 -1.94 -10.98 -7.40
N SER A 80 -2.26 -9.72 -7.19
CA SER A 80 -3.38 -9.04 -7.84
C SER A 80 -2.95 -7.63 -8.18
N LEU A 81 -3.71 -6.97 -9.06
CA LEU A 81 -3.49 -5.54 -9.31
C LEU A 81 -3.53 -4.72 -8.02
N LEU A 82 -4.37 -5.12 -7.06
CA LEU A 82 -4.53 -4.40 -5.79
C LEU A 82 -3.31 -4.59 -4.89
N SER A 83 -2.84 -5.83 -4.69
CA SER A 83 -1.64 -6.10 -3.88
C SER A 83 -0.40 -5.41 -4.45
N LEU A 84 -0.27 -5.39 -5.78
CA LEU A 84 0.80 -4.70 -6.47
C LEU A 84 0.71 -3.16 -6.32
N ALA A 85 -0.48 -2.59 -6.44
CA ALA A 85 -0.67 -1.14 -6.30
C ALA A 85 -0.41 -0.67 -4.86
N ILE A 86 -0.94 -1.38 -3.87
CA ILE A 86 -0.70 -1.10 -2.44
C ILE A 86 0.80 -1.21 -2.14
N GLY A 87 1.45 -2.29 -2.59
CA GLY A 87 2.88 -2.52 -2.39
C GLY A 87 3.75 -1.38 -2.93
N LYS A 88 3.45 -0.89 -4.14
CA LYS A 88 4.12 0.30 -4.70
C LYS A 88 3.88 1.56 -3.87
N GLY A 89 2.67 1.74 -3.32
CA GLY A 89 2.34 2.82 -2.40
C GLY A 89 3.20 2.79 -1.13
N ILE A 90 3.34 1.61 -0.53
CA ILE A 90 4.21 1.38 0.63
C ILE A 90 5.67 1.70 0.31
N GLU A 91 6.20 1.17 -0.80
CA GLU A 91 7.59 1.44 -1.21
C GLU A 91 7.86 2.93 -1.39
N ARG A 92 6.92 3.66 -2.00
CA ARG A 92 7.04 5.11 -2.19
C ARG A 92 7.02 5.85 -0.85
N ALA A 93 6.10 5.50 0.04
CA ALA A 93 6.03 6.12 1.37
C ALA A 93 7.28 5.85 2.20
N LEU A 94 7.83 4.63 2.15
CA LEU A 94 9.06 4.28 2.84
C LEU A 94 10.28 5.01 2.27
N LYS A 95 10.38 5.14 0.93
CA LYS A 95 11.44 5.95 0.29
C LYS A 95 11.37 7.42 0.70
N ASN A 96 10.17 8.00 0.72
CA ASN A 96 9.97 9.40 1.11
C ASN A 96 10.30 9.64 2.59
N ASN A 97 9.96 8.71 3.47
CA ASN A 97 10.30 8.78 4.90
C ASN A 97 11.78 8.51 5.20
N SER A 98 12.54 8.00 4.21
CA SER A 98 13.96 7.73 4.39
C SER A 98 14.85 8.97 4.17
N GLY A 99 14.31 10.07 3.64
CA GLY A 99 15.06 11.31 3.34
C GLY A 99 16.24 11.10 2.36
N PRO A 100 16.81 12.17 1.78
CA PRO A 100 18.20 12.07 1.33
C PRO A 100 19.04 11.86 2.61
N GLY A 101 19.81 10.78 2.67
CA GLY A 101 20.88 10.68 3.65
C GLY A 101 21.77 11.93 3.56
N PRO A 102 22.46 12.33 4.64
CA PRO A 102 23.32 13.51 4.59
C PRO A 102 24.25 13.40 3.38
N ASP A 103 24.21 14.40 2.50
CA ASP A 103 25.15 14.51 1.38
C ASP A 103 26.57 14.37 1.92
N PRO A 104 27.42 13.54 1.31
CA PRO A 104 28.82 13.48 1.67
C PRO A 104 29.50 14.77 1.17
N PHE A 105 29.67 15.74 2.07
CA PHE A 105 30.65 16.81 1.96
C PHE A 105 31.67 16.68 3.09
#